data_AF-M6ZIZ8-F1
#
_entry.id   AF-M6ZIZ8-F1
#
_cell.length_a   1.000
_cell.length_b   1.000
_cell.length_c   1.000
_cell.angle_alpha   90.00
_cell.angle_beta   90.00
_cell.angle_gamma   90.00
#
_symmetry.space_group_name_H-M   'P 1'
#
loop_
_entity.id
_entity.type
_entity.pdbx_description
1 polymer ?
#
loop_
_entity_poly.entity_id
_entity_poly.type
_entity_poly.pdbx_seq_one_letter_code
_entity_poly.pdbx_strand_id
1 'polypeptide(L)'
;MRILKYSILIIILLLNFQTSIFAQPSFRSLGMKQESSELLSSLKETNPYGISHRGLDSKVDLSPSMPPVGNQGEQGSCVAWSTAYATKSFQEYIERKSSKDWSLRTAQGAPNYSKIFSPAFIYNRINGGRDNGSLISDAMRVMVEMGAAPWETMPYYPADYRTRPSQAAIEAASKYKAKEFLRVKTTDMNEVKAQLSEGKPVVAGVLVYENFFNLKGDQIYKEGLGKTYGGHAIALVGYDDSKNAVKFINSWGTDWGDQGYGYIDYRWFTKICQGAFVMIDQVETVIDQGKPDSNTPEPTSVANDSNPIAPSSITASQGSFIDKVLINWEVVPGAVGYEIHRKGPGDSNFGKIGLSGTNSFNDDGVQPNLAYKYKILTLTDSSASDLSQGEVIGFAKTEELKPPPKVLGVKATQGQYDNKVELVWEPGDASSEYQIFKWNKTQKRYSPIGTSKINSYVDTSAAKKGIVEIYVVSAKLGGKTGEPSDAASGFTFQPK
;
A
#
# COMPACT_ATOMS: atom_id res chain seq x y z
N MET A 1 -24.45 -79.13 28.57
CA MET A 1 -24.40 -77.90 27.74
C MET A 1 -23.10 -77.16 28.04
N ARG A 2 -22.23 -77.06 27.03
CA ARG A 2 -21.01 -76.23 26.84
C ARG A 2 -20.37 -75.45 28.00
N ILE A 3 -19.15 -75.90 28.37
CA ILE A 3 -17.83 -75.21 28.32
C ILE A 3 -17.62 -73.86 29.07
N LEU A 4 -16.83 -73.96 30.15
CA LEU A 4 -15.70 -73.13 30.63
C LEU A 4 -15.55 -71.66 30.16
N LYS A 5 -15.42 -70.71 31.11
CA LYS A 5 -14.61 -69.49 30.95
C LYS A 5 -13.94 -69.04 32.26
N TYR A 6 -12.62 -69.15 32.30
CA TYR A 6 -11.73 -68.35 33.14
C TYR A 6 -11.60 -66.95 32.54
N SER A 7 -11.44 -65.91 33.36
CA SER A 7 -10.91 -64.62 32.91
C SER A 7 -10.07 -64.00 34.01
N ILE A 8 -8.76 -64.04 33.75
CA ILE A 8 -7.68 -63.38 34.49
C ILE A 8 -7.77 -61.88 34.20
N LEU A 9 -7.79 -61.06 35.25
CA LEU A 9 -7.76 -59.61 35.16
C LEU A 9 -6.30 -59.16 34.91
N ILE A 10 -5.97 -58.79 33.67
CA ILE A 10 -4.71 -58.15 33.31
C ILE A 10 -4.91 -56.63 33.39
N ILE A 11 -4.20 -55.98 34.32
CA ILE A 11 -4.07 -54.52 34.39
C ILE A 11 -3.11 -54.10 33.30
N ILE A 12 -3.61 -53.49 32.22
CA ILE A 12 -2.79 -52.80 31.21
C ILE A 12 -2.67 -51.34 31.62
N LEU A 13 -1.47 -50.95 32.05
CA LEU A 13 -1.08 -49.57 32.29
C LEU A 13 -0.85 -48.90 30.92
N LEU A 14 -1.86 -48.22 30.39
CA LEU A 14 -1.72 -47.36 29.20
C LEU A 14 -1.04 -46.05 29.62
N LEU A 15 0.27 -45.97 29.39
CA LEU A 15 1.02 -44.72 29.34
C LEU A 15 0.45 -43.86 28.21
N ASN A 16 -0.39 -42.90 28.56
CA ASN A 16 -0.76 -41.80 27.67
C ASN A 16 0.49 -40.94 27.45
N PHE A 17 1.23 -41.21 26.37
CA PHE A 17 2.07 -40.21 25.77
C PHE A 17 1.15 -39.09 25.28
N GLN A 18 0.98 -38.05 26.11
CA GLN A 18 0.56 -36.75 25.60
C GLN A 18 1.61 -36.33 24.60
N THR A 19 1.29 -36.46 23.32
CA THR A 19 2.00 -35.73 22.28
C THR A 19 1.84 -34.27 22.64
N SER A 20 2.93 -33.64 23.04
CA SER A 20 3.04 -32.18 23.09
C SER A 20 2.64 -31.69 21.70
N ILE A 21 1.40 -31.23 21.57
CA ILE A 21 1.00 -30.40 20.44
C ILE A 21 1.90 -29.18 20.60
N PHE A 22 2.98 -29.14 19.83
CA PHE A 22 3.73 -27.92 19.63
C PHE A 22 2.71 -26.90 19.14
N ALA A 23 2.32 -25.98 20.02
CA ALA A 23 1.61 -24.78 19.62
C ALA A 23 2.47 -24.16 18.52
N GLN A 24 1.93 -24.09 17.30
CA GLN A 24 2.58 -23.33 16.24
C GLN A 24 2.85 -21.94 16.81
N PRO A 25 4.04 -21.34 16.58
CA PRO A 25 4.25 -19.95 16.92
C PRO A 25 3.08 -19.17 16.35
N SER A 26 2.35 -18.41 17.18
CA SER A 26 1.28 -17.57 16.66
C SER A 26 1.96 -16.48 15.83
N PHE A 27 2.11 -16.70 14.54
CA PHE A 27 2.76 -15.75 13.65
C PHE A 27 1.86 -14.52 13.55
N ARG A 28 2.41 -13.37 13.98
CA ARG A 28 1.72 -12.08 13.99
C ARG A 28 2.45 -11.18 13.02
N SER A 29 1.82 -10.94 11.88
CA SER A 29 2.39 -10.12 10.82
C SER A 29 1.87 -8.69 10.87
N LEU A 30 2.69 -7.80 10.34
CA LEU A 30 2.43 -6.38 10.12
C LEU A 30 2.39 -6.14 8.61
N GLY A 31 1.91 -4.99 8.17
CA GLY A 31 1.90 -4.72 6.74
C GLY A 31 1.25 -3.40 6.34
N MET A 32 1.11 -2.48 7.28
CA MET A 32 0.71 -1.13 6.92
C MET A 32 1.96 -0.39 6.46
N LYS A 33 1.91 0.11 5.23
CA LYS A 33 2.83 1.13 4.73
C LYS A 33 2.33 2.49 5.20
N GLN A 34 3.26 3.38 5.53
CA GLN A 34 2.94 4.72 5.98
C GLN A 34 2.55 5.60 4.80
N GLU A 35 1.39 6.26 4.88
CA GLU A 35 1.03 7.34 3.97
C GLU A 35 2.01 8.51 4.13
N SER A 36 2.43 9.11 3.01
CA SER A 36 3.25 10.32 3.07
C SER A 36 2.45 11.51 3.60
N SER A 37 3.13 12.51 4.15
CA SER A 37 2.52 13.76 4.59
C SER A 37 1.74 14.46 3.47
N GLU A 38 2.29 14.43 2.26
CA GLU A 38 1.69 15.05 1.07
C GLU A 38 0.40 14.32 0.71
N LEU A 39 0.42 12.98 0.70
CA LEU A 39 -0.77 12.17 0.44
C LEU A 39 -1.85 12.46 1.48
N LEU A 40 -1.51 12.40 2.78
CA LEU A 40 -2.46 12.70 3.86
C LEU A 40 -3.06 14.11 3.75
N SER A 41 -2.27 15.11 3.35
CA SER A 41 -2.72 16.49 3.19
C SER A 41 -3.66 16.72 1.99
N SER A 42 -3.58 15.84 0.99
CA SER A 42 -4.44 15.92 -0.21
C SER A 42 -5.81 15.25 -0.04
N LEU A 43 -5.99 14.47 1.03
CA LEU A 43 -7.24 13.75 1.30
C LEU A 43 -8.23 14.64 2.06
N LYS A 44 -9.51 14.53 1.71
CA LYS A 44 -10.60 15.24 2.37
C LYS A 44 -10.69 14.82 3.84
N GLU A 45 -10.74 15.81 4.74
CA GLU A 45 -10.87 15.58 6.18
C GLU A 45 -12.35 15.51 6.62
N THR A 46 -12.61 14.78 7.71
CA THR A 46 -13.95 14.65 8.31
C THR A 46 -14.50 15.97 8.84
N ASN A 47 -13.62 16.83 9.37
CA ASN A 47 -13.96 18.10 10.00
C ASN A 47 -12.89 19.16 9.70
N PRO A 48 -12.88 19.73 8.47
CA PRO A 48 -11.83 20.66 8.05
C PRO A 48 -11.81 21.98 8.84
N TYR A 49 -12.87 22.27 9.59
CA TYR A 49 -13.05 23.53 10.32
C TYR A 49 -12.89 23.39 11.84
N GLY A 50 -12.62 22.19 12.38
CA GLY A 50 -12.40 21.98 13.81
C GLY A 50 -13.60 22.36 14.69
N ILE A 51 -14.83 22.09 14.21
CA ILE A 51 -16.07 22.43 14.92
C ILE A 51 -16.15 21.63 16.24
N SER A 52 -16.59 22.30 17.30
CA SER A 52 -16.59 21.82 18.69
C SER A 52 -17.40 20.54 18.92
N HIS A 53 -16.76 19.50 19.48
CA HIS A 53 -17.35 18.21 19.85
C HIS A 53 -18.00 18.21 21.26
N ARG A 54 -18.80 19.24 21.59
CA ARG A 54 -19.52 19.28 22.87
C ARG A 54 -20.61 18.20 22.90
N GLY A 55 -20.66 17.43 23.99
CA GLY A 55 -21.74 16.47 24.24
C GLY A 55 -21.49 15.05 23.74
N LEU A 56 -20.25 14.66 23.48
CA LEU A 56 -19.93 13.24 23.22
C LEU A 56 -20.18 12.40 24.47
N ASP A 57 -20.69 11.18 24.27
CA ASP A 57 -20.84 10.20 25.33
C ASP A 57 -19.49 9.86 25.95
N SER A 58 -19.45 9.52 27.24
CA SER A 58 -18.18 9.14 27.91
C SER A 58 -17.68 7.75 27.49
N LYS A 59 -18.50 6.98 26.76
CA LYS A 59 -18.18 5.62 26.31
C LYS A 59 -19.02 5.23 25.09
N VAL A 60 -18.36 4.63 24.10
CA VAL A 60 -18.99 4.01 22.92
C VAL A 60 -18.37 2.63 22.70
N ASP A 61 -19.18 1.62 22.38
CA ASP A 61 -18.70 0.27 22.05
C ASP A 61 -19.48 -0.35 20.88
N LEU A 62 -18.84 -0.41 19.72
CA LEU A 62 -19.34 -1.01 18.49
C LEU A 62 -18.97 -2.50 18.37
N SER A 63 -18.11 -3.02 19.25
CA SER A 63 -17.60 -4.40 19.16
C SER A 63 -18.68 -5.51 19.15
N PRO A 64 -19.86 -5.37 19.79
CA PRO A 64 -20.89 -6.42 19.71
C PRO A 64 -21.43 -6.66 18.29
N SER A 65 -21.31 -5.68 17.41
CA SER A 65 -21.78 -5.73 16.01
C SER A 65 -20.66 -6.00 15.00
N MET A 66 -19.42 -6.16 15.47
CA MET A 66 -18.27 -6.50 14.62
C MET A 66 -18.35 -7.97 14.16
N PRO A 67 -17.71 -8.31 13.02
CA PRO A 67 -17.52 -9.72 12.67
C PRO A 67 -16.73 -10.44 13.78
N PRO A 68 -16.81 -11.78 13.85
CA PRO A 68 -15.91 -12.54 14.71
C PRO A 68 -14.46 -12.11 14.49
N VAL A 69 -13.62 -12.19 15.53
CA VAL A 69 -12.20 -11.85 15.37
C VAL A 69 -11.54 -12.82 14.39
N GLY A 70 -10.86 -12.26 13.40
CA GLY A 70 -10.11 -13.02 12.42
C GLY A 70 -8.61 -13.05 12.67
N ASN A 71 -7.88 -13.74 11.80
CA ASN A 71 -6.42 -13.89 11.89
C ASN A 71 -5.79 -13.80 10.50
N GLN A 72 -4.96 -12.77 10.29
CA GLN A 72 -4.23 -12.56 9.02
C GLN A 72 -3.10 -13.58 8.82
N GLY A 73 -2.62 -14.22 9.88
CA GLY A 73 -1.45 -15.08 9.85
C GLY A 73 -0.16 -14.32 9.53
N GLU A 74 0.69 -14.93 8.70
CA GLU A 74 2.00 -14.39 8.31
C GLU A 74 1.94 -13.29 7.24
N GLN A 75 0.79 -13.14 6.56
CA GLN A 75 0.65 -12.19 5.46
C GLN A 75 0.60 -10.74 5.96
N GLY A 76 1.22 -9.83 5.20
CA GLY A 76 1.21 -8.39 5.48
C GLY A 76 -0.11 -7.67 5.19
N SER A 77 -1.25 -8.29 5.45
CA SER A 77 -2.57 -7.86 4.97
C SER A 77 -3.43 -7.11 5.99
N CYS A 78 -2.86 -6.67 7.12
CA CYS A 78 -3.58 -5.96 8.21
C CYS A 78 -4.48 -4.80 7.71
N VAL A 79 -4.07 -4.10 6.66
CA VAL A 79 -4.86 -3.04 6.02
C VAL A 79 -6.17 -3.58 5.44
N ALA A 80 -6.14 -4.70 4.72
CA ALA A 80 -7.33 -5.30 4.15
C ALA A 80 -8.23 -5.94 5.22
N TRP A 81 -7.64 -6.45 6.31
CA TRP A 81 -8.38 -6.95 7.46
C TRP A 81 -9.11 -5.84 8.23
N SER A 82 -8.47 -4.70 8.45
CA SER A 82 -9.11 -3.56 9.13
C SER A 82 -10.16 -2.87 8.25
N THR A 83 -9.92 -2.76 6.94
CA THR A 83 -10.83 -2.11 5.98
C THR A 83 -11.99 -3.02 5.56
N ALA A 84 -11.75 -4.09 4.81
CA ALA A 84 -12.81 -4.94 4.29
C ALA A 84 -13.41 -5.84 5.38
N TYR A 85 -12.57 -6.64 6.06
CA TYR A 85 -13.09 -7.63 7.00
C TYR A 85 -13.81 -6.97 8.18
N ALA A 86 -13.14 -6.10 8.93
CA ALA A 86 -13.75 -5.46 10.09
C ALA A 86 -14.75 -4.37 9.70
N THR A 87 -14.29 -3.30 9.05
CA THR A 87 -15.08 -2.08 8.87
C THR A 87 -16.24 -2.27 7.90
N LYS A 88 -16.00 -2.79 6.69
CA LYS A 88 -17.09 -2.96 5.72
C LYS A 88 -18.11 -4.00 6.16
N SER A 89 -17.68 -5.14 6.72
CA SER A 89 -18.63 -6.15 7.21
C SER A 89 -19.51 -5.61 8.32
N PHE A 90 -18.94 -4.79 9.21
CA PHE A 90 -19.70 -4.07 10.22
C PHE A 90 -20.73 -3.13 9.60
N GLN A 91 -20.34 -2.29 8.63
CA GLN A 91 -21.25 -1.31 8.00
C GLN A 91 -22.46 -2.00 7.37
N GLU A 92 -22.22 -2.99 6.53
CA GLU A 92 -23.29 -3.75 5.86
C GLU A 92 -24.16 -4.52 6.87
N TYR A 93 -23.59 -4.97 7.98
CA TYR A 93 -24.38 -5.55 9.06
C TYR A 93 -25.28 -4.53 9.74
N ILE A 94 -24.76 -3.35 10.10
CA ILE A 94 -25.58 -2.30 10.74
C ILE A 94 -26.74 -1.88 9.84
N GLU A 95 -26.50 -1.76 8.54
CA GLU A 95 -27.50 -1.36 7.56
C GLU A 95 -28.58 -2.43 7.32
N ARG A 96 -28.20 -3.72 7.38
CA ARG A 96 -29.07 -4.82 6.96
C ARG A 96 -29.57 -5.73 8.08
N LYS A 97 -29.08 -5.59 9.31
CA LYS A 97 -29.47 -6.49 10.44
C LYS A 97 -30.96 -6.49 10.75
N SER A 98 -31.71 -5.47 10.34
CA SER A 98 -33.17 -5.39 10.48
C SER A 98 -33.92 -6.38 9.57
N SER A 99 -33.34 -6.78 8.43
CA SER A 99 -33.97 -7.70 7.47
C SER A 99 -33.96 -9.18 7.91
N LYS A 100 -33.36 -9.49 9.06
CA LYS A 100 -33.14 -10.85 9.63
C LYS A 100 -32.26 -11.79 8.80
N ASP A 101 -32.02 -11.49 7.52
CA ASP A 101 -31.21 -12.33 6.61
C ASP A 101 -29.72 -11.96 6.57
N TRP A 102 -29.32 -10.89 7.28
CA TRP A 102 -27.95 -10.42 7.33
C TRP A 102 -27.33 -10.59 8.71
N SER A 103 -26.60 -11.69 8.90
CA SER A 103 -25.84 -12.00 10.11
C SER A 103 -24.38 -12.28 9.79
N LEU A 104 -23.47 -11.70 10.58
CA LEU A 104 -22.03 -11.97 10.51
C LEU A 104 -21.65 -13.33 11.15
N ARG A 105 -22.60 -14.01 11.79
CA ARG A 105 -22.42 -15.31 12.43
C ARG A 105 -23.42 -16.32 11.91
N THR A 106 -22.99 -17.56 11.77
CA THR A 106 -23.91 -18.70 11.57
C THR A 106 -24.69 -18.99 12.85
N ALA A 107 -25.71 -19.85 12.78
CA ALA A 107 -26.46 -20.28 13.95
C ALA A 107 -25.57 -20.94 15.03
N GLN A 108 -24.43 -21.51 14.63
CA GLN A 108 -23.44 -22.13 15.51
C GLN A 108 -22.40 -21.13 16.04
N GLY A 109 -22.54 -19.84 15.73
CA GLY A 109 -21.64 -18.77 16.19
C GLY A 109 -20.35 -18.59 15.37
N ALA A 110 -20.13 -19.41 14.34
CA ALA A 110 -18.99 -19.32 13.44
C ALA A 110 -19.10 -18.12 12.47
N PRO A 111 -18.00 -17.64 11.87
CA PRO A 111 -18.07 -16.58 10.85
C PRO A 111 -18.95 -16.95 9.66
N ASN A 112 -19.87 -16.05 9.29
CA ASN A 112 -20.70 -16.21 8.10
C ASN A 112 -19.99 -15.59 6.88
N TYR A 113 -19.20 -16.38 6.17
CA TYR A 113 -18.39 -15.92 5.03
C TYR A 113 -19.19 -15.48 3.79
N SER A 114 -20.49 -15.74 3.74
CA SER A 114 -21.37 -15.16 2.71
C SER A 114 -21.69 -13.67 2.97
N LYS A 115 -21.51 -13.20 4.22
CA LYS A 115 -21.85 -11.83 4.69
C LYS A 115 -20.66 -11.05 5.26
N ILE A 116 -19.51 -11.69 5.38
CA ILE A 116 -18.24 -11.09 5.78
C ILE A 116 -17.38 -10.86 4.55
N PHE A 117 -16.71 -9.72 4.45
CA PHE A 117 -15.89 -9.37 3.28
C PHE A 117 -14.47 -9.90 3.34
N SER A 118 -13.94 -10.20 2.15
CA SER A 118 -12.61 -10.79 1.97
C SER A 118 -11.48 -9.77 2.05
N PRO A 119 -10.49 -9.96 2.95
CA PRO A 119 -9.23 -9.22 2.87
C PRO A 119 -8.45 -9.51 1.58
N ALA A 120 -8.51 -10.73 1.05
CA ALA A 120 -7.76 -11.13 -0.15
C ALA A 120 -8.23 -10.35 -1.39
N PHE A 121 -9.53 -10.01 -1.42
CA PHE A 121 -10.06 -9.11 -2.45
C PHE A 121 -9.26 -7.80 -2.45
N ILE A 122 -9.12 -7.12 -1.33
CA ILE A 122 -8.39 -5.85 -1.31
C ILE A 122 -6.88 -6.05 -1.48
N TYR A 123 -6.26 -6.89 -0.63
CA TYR A 123 -4.81 -6.96 -0.51
C TYR A 123 -4.10 -7.41 -1.79
N ASN A 124 -4.61 -8.44 -2.48
CA ASN A 124 -3.98 -9.03 -3.66
C ASN A 124 -3.97 -8.09 -4.88
N ARG A 125 -4.72 -6.98 -4.81
CA ARG A 125 -4.70 -5.93 -5.84
C ARG A 125 -3.64 -4.87 -5.59
N ILE A 126 -3.46 -4.48 -4.33
CA ILE A 126 -2.71 -3.27 -3.96
C ILE A 126 -1.32 -3.56 -3.43
N ASN A 127 -0.95 -4.82 -3.24
CA ASN A 127 0.35 -5.23 -2.72
C ASN A 127 1.47 -5.27 -3.79
N GLY A 128 1.17 -4.95 -5.04
CA GLY A 128 2.15 -4.98 -6.13
C GLY A 128 2.69 -6.39 -6.47
N GLY A 129 1.93 -7.45 -6.16
CA GLY A 129 2.31 -8.84 -6.43
C GLY A 129 3.36 -9.43 -5.47
N ARG A 130 3.67 -8.71 -4.39
CA ARG A 130 4.60 -9.13 -3.32
C ARG A 130 3.94 -8.96 -1.97
N ASP A 131 4.31 -9.78 -1.00
CA ASP A 131 3.84 -9.63 0.38
C ASP A 131 4.68 -8.60 1.14
N ASN A 132 4.45 -7.31 0.86
CA ASN A 132 5.21 -6.21 1.46
C ASN A 132 4.32 -5.15 2.11
N GLY A 133 3.03 -5.45 2.32
CA GLY A 133 2.07 -4.52 2.89
C GLY A 133 1.45 -3.54 1.89
N SER A 134 0.58 -2.67 2.38
CA SER A 134 -0.19 -1.70 1.57
C SER A 134 -0.50 -0.42 2.35
N LEU A 135 -0.91 0.64 1.64
CA LEU A 135 -1.43 1.87 2.24
C LEU A 135 -2.90 1.68 2.59
N ILE A 136 -3.36 2.29 3.70
CA ILE A 136 -4.79 2.28 4.05
C ILE A 136 -5.57 3.04 2.99
N SER A 137 -5.04 4.16 2.50
CA SER A 137 -5.67 4.94 1.44
C SER A 137 -5.90 4.15 0.14
N ASP A 138 -5.00 3.24 -0.23
CA ASP A 138 -5.18 2.42 -1.45
C ASP A 138 -6.29 1.39 -1.26
N ALA A 139 -6.36 0.77 -0.07
CA ALA A 139 -7.47 -0.12 0.27
C ALA A 139 -8.82 0.61 0.28
N MET A 140 -8.87 1.82 0.83
CA MET A 140 -10.08 2.66 0.80
C MET A 140 -10.49 3.04 -0.62
N ARG A 141 -9.53 3.32 -1.53
CA ARG A 141 -9.82 3.57 -2.95
C ARG A 141 -10.42 2.35 -3.64
N VAL A 142 -9.89 1.14 -3.42
CA VAL A 142 -10.50 -0.09 -3.96
C VAL A 142 -11.93 -0.24 -3.46
N MET A 143 -12.17 0.08 -2.19
CA MET A 143 -13.51 0.10 -1.59
C MET A 143 -14.48 1.04 -2.32
N VAL A 144 -14.01 2.23 -2.70
CA VAL A 144 -14.82 3.21 -3.45
C VAL A 144 -14.98 2.83 -4.92
N GLU A 145 -13.94 2.31 -5.57
CA GLU A 145 -13.94 2.04 -7.00
C GLU A 145 -14.66 0.72 -7.34
N MET A 146 -14.38 -0.33 -6.55
CA MET A 146 -14.79 -1.71 -6.84
C MET A 146 -15.70 -2.31 -5.76
N GLY A 147 -15.67 -1.77 -4.54
CA GLY A 147 -16.33 -2.36 -3.37
C GLY A 147 -15.55 -3.51 -2.76
N ALA A 148 -16.24 -4.36 -2.00
CA ALA A 148 -15.63 -5.54 -1.39
C ALA A 148 -16.42 -6.80 -1.69
N ALA A 149 -15.71 -7.84 -2.11
CA ALA A 149 -16.33 -9.13 -2.34
C ALA A 149 -16.54 -9.88 -1.02
N PRO A 150 -17.69 -10.56 -0.84
CA PRO A 150 -17.88 -11.51 0.24
C PRO A 150 -16.78 -12.57 0.23
N TRP A 151 -16.35 -13.00 1.42
CA TRP A 151 -15.29 -13.98 1.64
C TRP A 151 -15.54 -15.28 0.86
N GLU A 152 -16.79 -15.72 0.78
CA GLU A 152 -17.18 -16.91 0.01
C GLU A 152 -16.76 -16.83 -1.47
N THR A 153 -16.82 -15.65 -2.09
CA THR A 153 -16.48 -15.45 -3.50
C THR A 153 -14.99 -15.28 -3.76
N MET A 154 -14.22 -14.92 -2.73
CA MET A 154 -12.76 -14.86 -2.78
C MET A 154 -12.18 -15.19 -1.41
N PRO A 155 -12.03 -16.48 -1.07
CA PRO A 155 -11.54 -16.90 0.25
C PRO A 155 -10.12 -16.39 0.51
N TYR A 156 -9.83 -16.09 1.76
CA TYR A 156 -8.50 -15.67 2.18
C TYR A 156 -7.66 -16.87 2.62
N TYR A 157 -6.45 -16.97 2.08
CA TYR A 157 -5.45 -17.92 2.50
C TYR A 157 -4.16 -17.15 2.84
N PRO A 158 -3.57 -17.31 4.04
CA PRO A 158 -2.40 -16.52 4.44
C PRO A 158 -1.21 -16.62 3.47
N ALA A 159 -1.01 -17.77 2.83
CA ALA A 159 0.07 -17.96 1.85
C ALA A 159 -0.26 -17.37 0.46
N ASP A 160 -1.50 -16.96 0.20
CA ASP A 160 -1.96 -16.45 -1.09
C ASP A 160 -2.18 -14.94 -1.06
N TYR A 161 -1.22 -14.23 -1.66
CA TYR A 161 -1.27 -12.79 -1.86
C TYR A 161 -1.23 -12.40 -3.34
N ARG A 162 -1.42 -13.36 -4.26
CA ARG A 162 -1.25 -13.13 -5.71
C ARG A 162 -2.48 -13.47 -6.53
N THR A 163 -3.36 -14.33 -6.02
CA THR A 163 -4.57 -14.71 -6.75
C THR A 163 -5.37 -13.47 -7.10
N ARG A 164 -5.63 -13.32 -8.40
CA ARG A 164 -6.47 -12.26 -8.91
C ARG A 164 -7.95 -12.62 -8.70
N PRO A 165 -8.81 -11.62 -8.47
CA PRO A 165 -10.25 -11.85 -8.27
C PRO A 165 -10.88 -12.45 -9.52
N SER A 166 -11.79 -13.40 -9.32
CA SER A 166 -12.63 -13.90 -10.40
C SER A 166 -13.65 -12.83 -10.82
N GLN A 167 -14.22 -13.00 -12.02
CA GLN A 167 -15.31 -12.13 -12.49
C GLN A 167 -16.49 -12.12 -11.51
N ALA A 168 -16.85 -13.29 -10.96
CA ALA A 168 -17.90 -13.41 -9.95
C ALA A 168 -17.58 -12.63 -8.67
N ALA A 169 -16.32 -12.61 -8.22
CA ALA A 169 -15.91 -11.81 -7.06
C ALA A 169 -15.99 -10.30 -7.37
N ILE A 170 -15.64 -9.87 -8.58
CA ILE A 170 -15.75 -8.47 -9.01
C ILE A 170 -17.23 -8.03 -9.06
N GLU A 171 -18.11 -8.85 -9.63
CA GLU A 171 -19.56 -8.61 -9.69
C GLU A 171 -20.23 -8.64 -8.33
N ALA A 172 -19.75 -9.49 -7.42
CA ALA A 172 -20.23 -9.48 -6.04
C ALA A 172 -19.78 -8.20 -5.31
N ALA A 173 -18.55 -7.77 -5.52
CA ALA A 173 -17.99 -6.58 -4.86
C ALA A 173 -18.66 -5.27 -5.27
N SER A 174 -19.04 -5.14 -6.54
CA SER A 174 -19.63 -3.90 -7.06
C SER A 174 -20.94 -3.49 -6.38
N LYS A 175 -21.58 -4.42 -5.65
CA LYS A 175 -22.80 -4.20 -4.86
C LYS A 175 -22.53 -3.60 -3.48
N TYR A 176 -21.27 -3.56 -3.05
CA TYR A 176 -20.84 -3.19 -1.71
C TYR A 176 -19.73 -2.14 -1.79
N LYS A 177 -19.99 -1.05 -2.52
CA LYS A 177 -19.05 0.05 -2.71
C LYS A 177 -19.15 1.05 -1.56
N ALA A 178 -18.03 1.64 -1.18
CA ALA A 178 -18.07 2.87 -0.41
C ALA A 178 -18.37 4.05 -1.34
N LYS A 179 -19.08 5.06 -0.84
CA LYS A 179 -19.29 6.32 -1.55
C LYS A 179 -18.01 7.16 -1.57
N GLU A 180 -17.37 7.29 -0.41
CA GLU A 180 -16.12 8.02 -0.24
C GLU A 180 -15.40 7.53 1.04
N PHE A 181 -14.19 8.03 1.26
CA PHE A 181 -13.51 7.88 2.54
C PHE A 181 -12.92 9.23 2.95
N LEU A 182 -12.84 9.45 4.26
CA LEU A 182 -12.41 10.72 4.83
C LEU A 182 -11.26 10.48 5.80
N ARG A 183 -10.28 11.36 5.78
CA ARG A 183 -9.18 11.38 6.74
C ARG A 183 -9.67 11.93 8.08
N VAL A 184 -9.37 11.20 9.15
CA VAL A 184 -9.64 11.60 10.53
C VAL A 184 -8.40 12.29 11.10
N LYS A 185 -8.60 13.42 11.77
CA LYS A 185 -7.49 14.15 12.43
C LYS A 185 -7.02 13.39 13.67
N THR A 186 -5.90 12.68 13.54
CA THR A 186 -5.37 11.79 14.58
C THR A 186 -4.78 12.50 15.79
N THR A 187 -4.45 13.79 15.69
CA THR A 187 -3.92 14.60 16.79
C THR A 187 -5.01 15.11 17.74
N ASP A 188 -6.28 14.96 17.36
CA ASP A 188 -7.43 15.33 18.18
C ASP A 188 -8.28 14.08 18.47
N MET A 189 -8.21 13.60 19.71
CA MET A 189 -9.01 12.45 20.11
C MET A 189 -10.51 12.71 20.08
N ASN A 190 -10.97 13.96 20.16
CA ASN A 190 -12.38 14.26 20.04
C ASN A 190 -12.90 13.98 18.63
N GLU A 191 -12.08 14.16 17.60
CA GLU A 191 -12.46 13.83 16.22
C GLU A 191 -12.62 12.32 16.06
N VAL A 192 -11.68 11.52 16.58
CA VAL A 192 -11.79 10.06 16.59
C VAL A 192 -13.05 9.61 17.35
N LYS A 193 -13.31 10.18 18.53
CA LYS A 193 -14.49 9.87 19.34
C LYS A 193 -15.79 10.28 18.67
N ALA A 194 -15.82 11.41 17.97
CA ALA A 194 -16.99 11.88 17.23
C ALA A 194 -17.39 10.87 16.14
N GLN A 195 -16.42 10.41 15.34
CA GLN A 195 -16.68 9.39 14.33
C GLN A 195 -17.22 8.08 14.93
N LEU A 196 -16.61 7.62 16.03
CA LEU A 196 -17.08 6.42 16.74
C LEU A 196 -18.49 6.60 17.31
N SER A 197 -18.82 7.78 17.84
CA SER A 197 -20.15 8.12 18.38
C SER A 197 -21.22 8.17 17.29
N GLU A 198 -20.85 8.52 16.06
CA GLU A 198 -21.73 8.40 14.88
C GLU A 198 -21.87 6.96 14.38
N GLY A 199 -21.29 5.98 15.08
CA GLY A 199 -21.33 4.58 14.70
C GLY A 199 -20.38 4.22 13.56
N LYS A 200 -19.38 5.06 13.26
CA LYS A 200 -18.40 4.82 12.19
C LYS A 200 -17.11 4.25 12.78
N PRO A 201 -16.73 3.00 12.49
CA PRO A 201 -15.41 2.50 12.83
C PRO A 201 -14.32 3.32 12.13
N VAL A 202 -13.21 3.55 12.84
CA VAL A 202 -12.08 4.30 12.30
C VAL A 202 -10.96 3.32 12.00
N VAL A 203 -10.56 3.19 10.74
CA VAL A 203 -9.38 2.41 10.37
C VAL A 203 -8.14 3.25 10.66
N ALA A 204 -7.30 2.79 11.57
CA ALA A 204 -6.11 3.50 12.03
C ALA A 204 -4.85 2.70 11.78
N GLY A 205 -3.85 3.38 11.23
CA GLY A 205 -2.48 2.91 11.12
C GLY A 205 -1.68 3.29 12.35
N VAL A 206 -1.05 2.32 13.02
CA VAL A 206 -0.26 2.54 14.23
C VAL A 206 1.14 1.94 14.13
N LEU A 207 2.11 2.61 14.72
CA LEU A 207 3.46 2.08 14.90
C LEU A 207 3.48 1.06 16.04
N VAL A 208 3.96 -0.15 15.75
CA VAL A 208 3.97 -1.28 16.69
C VAL A 208 5.35 -1.49 17.31
N TYR A 209 5.38 -1.62 18.63
CA TYR A 209 6.56 -1.94 19.44
C TYR A 209 6.47 -3.36 20.01
N GLU A 210 7.58 -3.87 20.53
CA GLU A 210 7.71 -5.23 21.04
C GLU A 210 6.65 -5.62 22.09
N ASN A 211 6.36 -4.73 23.04
CA ASN A 211 5.36 -4.98 24.07
C ASN A 211 3.91 -5.06 23.54
N PHE A 212 3.61 -4.50 22.37
CA PHE A 212 2.29 -4.63 21.74
C PHE A 212 1.97 -6.08 21.37
N PHE A 213 2.96 -6.87 20.94
CA PHE A 213 2.78 -8.30 20.68
C PHE A 213 2.34 -9.03 21.95
N ASN A 214 2.77 -8.58 23.12
CA ASN A 214 2.57 -9.30 24.37
C ASN A 214 1.39 -8.79 25.20
N LEU A 215 0.53 -7.93 24.64
CA LEU A 215 -0.70 -7.49 25.30
C LEU A 215 -1.61 -8.70 25.61
N LYS A 216 -2.13 -8.73 26.84
CA LYS A 216 -2.99 -9.81 27.36
C LYS A 216 -4.18 -9.24 28.12
N GLY A 217 -5.35 -9.84 27.92
CA GLY A 217 -6.58 -9.42 28.58
C GLY A 217 -6.86 -7.93 28.36
N ASP A 218 -7.35 -7.26 29.40
CA ASP A 218 -7.77 -5.86 29.35
C ASP A 218 -6.63 -4.83 29.49
N GLN A 219 -5.37 -5.25 29.30
CA GLN A 219 -4.22 -4.36 29.33
C GLN A 219 -4.36 -3.22 28.32
N ILE A 220 -4.10 -2.00 28.81
CA ILE A 220 -4.10 -0.79 27.98
C ILE A 220 -2.67 -0.55 27.49
N TYR A 221 -2.52 -0.42 26.17
CA TYR A 221 -1.27 -0.05 25.55
C TYR A 221 -0.98 1.44 25.76
N LYS A 222 -0.05 1.75 26.68
CA LYS A 222 0.24 3.11 27.16
C LYS A 222 1.56 3.69 26.66
N GLU A 223 2.48 2.84 26.22
CA GLU A 223 3.82 3.22 25.79
C GLU A 223 4.45 2.12 24.92
N GLY A 224 5.46 2.50 24.14
CA GLY A 224 6.25 1.58 23.33
C GLY A 224 7.51 1.17 24.07
N LEU A 225 7.66 -0.13 24.33
CA LEU A 225 8.84 -0.71 24.95
C LEU A 225 9.51 -1.68 23.98
N GLY A 226 10.85 -1.76 24.05
CA GLY A 226 11.64 -2.59 23.15
C GLY A 226 11.74 -2.00 21.75
N LYS A 227 12.02 -2.85 20.77
CA LYS A 227 12.22 -2.41 19.38
C LYS A 227 10.90 -2.14 18.66
N THR A 228 10.96 -1.28 17.65
CA THR A 228 9.87 -1.03 16.72
C THR A 228 9.86 -2.07 15.60
N TYR A 229 8.69 -2.59 15.23
CA TYR A 229 8.52 -3.63 14.21
C TYR A 229 7.91 -3.12 12.90
N GLY A 230 7.30 -1.92 12.90
CA GLY A 230 6.72 -1.30 11.71
C GLY A 230 5.26 -0.91 11.90
N GLY A 231 4.59 -0.64 10.79
CA GLY A 231 3.20 -0.21 10.75
C GLY A 231 2.19 -1.36 10.77
N HIS A 232 1.13 -1.20 11.57
CA HIS A 232 0.01 -2.13 11.63
C HIS A 232 -1.31 -1.37 11.53
N ALA A 233 -2.26 -1.91 10.76
CA ALA A 233 -3.59 -1.31 10.62
C ALA A 233 -4.61 -2.06 11.47
N ILE A 234 -5.37 -1.31 12.25
CA ILE A 234 -6.42 -1.78 13.17
C ILE A 234 -7.72 -1.02 12.89
N ALA A 235 -8.87 -1.58 13.28
CA ALA A 235 -10.14 -0.85 13.26
C ALA A 235 -10.50 -0.45 14.69
N LEU A 236 -10.59 0.85 14.94
CA LEU A 236 -11.11 1.39 16.19
C LEU A 236 -12.63 1.18 16.21
N VAL A 237 -13.13 0.65 17.32
CA VAL A 237 -14.52 0.19 17.46
C VAL A 237 -15.19 0.78 18.69
N GLY A 238 -14.57 1.74 19.35
CA GLY A 238 -15.12 2.36 20.54
C GLY A 238 -14.07 3.09 21.34
N TYR A 239 -14.50 3.65 22.47
CA TYR A 239 -13.65 4.31 23.43
C TYR A 239 -14.32 4.29 24.81
N ASP A 240 -13.52 4.41 25.85
CA ASP A 240 -14.00 4.46 27.23
C ASP A 240 -13.17 5.48 28.02
N ASP A 241 -13.79 6.61 28.39
CA ASP A 241 -13.12 7.71 29.10
C ASP A 241 -12.67 7.30 30.49
N SER A 242 -13.37 6.35 31.14
CA SER A 242 -12.94 5.82 32.43
C SER A 242 -11.62 5.03 32.33
N LYS A 243 -11.31 4.49 31.14
CA LYS A 243 -10.04 3.82 30.81
C LYS A 243 -9.02 4.78 30.20
N ASN A 244 -9.41 6.00 29.83
CA ASN A 244 -8.60 6.93 29.03
C ASN A 244 -8.07 6.30 27.73
N ALA A 245 -8.89 5.48 27.04
CA ALA A 245 -8.42 4.66 25.94
C ALA A 245 -9.43 4.46 24.80
N VAL A 246 -8.91 4.27 23.59
CA VAL A 246 -9.68 3.78 22.41
C VAL A 246 -9.63 2.26 22.36
N LYS A 247 -10.76 1.65 22.04
CA LYS A 247 -10.91 0.21 21.82
C LYS A 247 -10.75 -0.10 20.34
N PHE A 248 -10.10 -1.20 20.01
CA PHE A 248 -9.94 -1.65 18.63
C PHE A 248 -10.09 -3.17 18.51
N ILE A 249 -10.52 -3.61 17.33
CA ILE A 249 -10.43 -5.01 16.90
C ILE A 249 -9.12 -5.23 16.15
N ASN A 250 -8.41 -6.30 16.49
CA ASN A 250 -7.17 -6.70 15.82
C ASN A 250 -7.41 -7.90 14.88
N SER A 251 -6.41 -8.23 14.07
CA SER A 251 -6.42 -9.30 13.07
C SER A 251 -5.41 -10.41 13.38
N TRP A 252 -5.20 -10.72 14.66
CA TRP A 252 -4.23 -11.73 15.14
C TRP A 252 -4.86 -12.89 15.91
N GLY A 253 -6.16 -13.11 15.71
CA GLY A 253 -6.93 -14.15 16.40
C GLY A 253 -7.29 -13.82 17.84
N THR A 254 -8.08 -14.69 18.45
CA THR A 254 -8.65 -14.50 19.80
C THR A 254 -7.64 -14.68 20.93
N ASP A 255 -6.49 -15.30 20.67
CA ASP A 255 -5.46 -15.56 21.71
C ASP A 255 -4.56 -14.34 22.01
N TRP A 256 -4.74 -13.27 21.24
CA TRP A 256 -4.06 -12.00 21.42
C TRP A 256 -4.96 -10.98 22.13
N GLY A 257 -4.39 -10.19 23.05
CA GLY A 257 -5.12 -9.13 23.76
C GLY A 257 -6.31 -9.65 24.58
N ASP A 258 -7.41 -8.90 24.55
CA ASP A 258 -8.71 -9.23 25.13
C ASP A 258 -9.58 -9.93 24.08
N GLN A 259 -9.40 -11.24 23.92
CA GLN A 259 -10.14 -12.05 22.94
C GLN A 259 -10.04 -11.50 21.49
N GLY A 260 -8.89 -10.93 21.12
CA GLY A 260 -8.64 -10.29 19.82
C GLY A 260 -8.90 -8.79 19.77
N TYR A 261 -9.39 -8.20 20.85
CA TYR A 261 -9.52 -6.76 21.02
C TYR A 261 -8.37 -6.19 21.86
N GLY A 262 -8.18 -4.88 21.79
CA GLY A 262 -7.22 -4.18 22.64
C GLY A 262 -7.66 -2.76 22.93
N TYR A 263 -6.93 -2.13 23.85
CA TYR A 263 -7.09 -0.73 24.20
C TYR A 263 -5.77 0.02 24.01
N ILE A 264 -5.82 1.22 23.43
CA ILE A 264 -4.68 2.15 23.34
C ILE A 264 -5.03 3.41 24.11
N ASP A 265 -4.16 3.83 25.02
CA ASP A 265 -4.30 5.09 25.75
C ASP A 265 -4.40 6.27 24.77
N TYR A 266 -5.28 7.24 25.05
CA TYR A 266 -5.52 8.38 24.18
C TYR A 266 -4.26 9.15 23.82
N ARG A 267 -3.42 9.46 24.80
CA ARG A 267 -2.17 10.21 24.56
C ARG A 267 -1.15 9.34 23.83
N TRP A 268 -1.18 8.03 24.04
CA TRP A 268 -0.30 7.14 23.31
C TRP A 268 -0.72 6.96 21.86
N PHE A 269 -2.03 6.83 21.60
CA PHE A 269 -2.58 6.73 20.26
C PHE A 269 -2.17 7.92 19.38
N THR A 270 -2.31 9.16 19.88
CA THR A 270 -1.92 10.36 19.11
C THR A 270 -0.43 10.42 18.76
N LYS A 271 0.43 9.71 19.51
CA LYS A 271 1.87 9.63 19.24
C LYS A 271 2.24 8.58 18.19
N ILE A 272 1.54 7.45 18.17
CA ILE A 272 1.90 6.32 17.31
C ILE A 272 1.04 6.21 16.05
N CYS A 273 -0.10 6.90 16.00
CA CYS A 273 -0.99 6.83 14.85
C CYS A 273 -0.38 7.59 13.66
N GLN A 274 -0.18 6.87 12.55
CA GLN A 274 0.44 7.41 11.33
C GLN A 274 -0.60 7.90 10.31
N GLY A 275 -1.85 7.45 10.44
CA GLY A 275 -2.98 7.84 9.60
C GLY A 275 -4.27 7.19 10.11
N ALA A 276 -5.40 7.86 9.96
CA ALA A 276 -6.70 7.30 10.31
C ALA A 276 -7.79 7.75 9.33
N PHE A 277 -8.73 6.86 9.07
CA PHE A 277 -9.73 7.05 8.03
C PHE A 277 -11.09 6.47 8.45
N VAL A 278 -12.15 7.13 8.02
CA VAL A 278 -13.51 6.57 8.04
C VAL A 278 -13.98 6.32 6.62
N MET A 279 -14.77 5.26 6.46
CA MET A 279 -15.42 4.90 5.22
C MET A 279 -16.86 5.38 5.25
N ILE A 280 -17.31 6.05 4.19
CA ILE A 280 -18.71 6.48 4.03
C ILE A 280 -19.35 5.55 3.03
N ASP A 281 -20.38 4.83 3.45
CA ASP A 281 -20.96 3.78 2.63
C ASP A 281 -21.86 4.32 1.49
N GLN A 282 -21.97 3.55 0.41
CA GLN A 282 -22.93 3.80 -0.65
C GLN A 282 -24.19 2.95 -0.41
N VAL A 283 -25.16 3.50 0.31
CA VAL A 283 -26.42 2.79 0.59
C VAL A 283 -27.32 2.83 -0.65
N GLU A 284 -27.58 1.67 -1.26
CA GLU A 284 -28.67 1.52 -2.23
C GLU A 284 -30.01 1.50 -1.47
N THR A 285 -30.84 2.53 -1.63
CA THR A 285 -32.23 2.48 -1.16
C THR A 285 -33.00 1.46 -2.00
N VAL A 286 -33.23 0.28 -1.45
CA VAL A 286 -34.13 -0.72 -2.03
C VAL A 286 -35.55 -0.19 -1.96
N ILE A 287 -36.08 0.29 -3.09
CA ILE A 287 -37.53 0.50 -3.23
C ILE A 287 -38.13 -0.90 -3.45
N ASP A 288 -38.87 -1.37 -2.45
CA ASP A 288 -39.60 -2.63 -2.45
C ASP A 288 -40.52 -2.73 -3.67
N GLN A 289 -40.33 -3.76 -4.50
CA GLN A 289 -41.17 -4.03 -5.66
C GLN A 289 -42.51 -4.62 -5.22
N GLY A 290 -43.42 -3.74 -4.82
CA GLY A 290 -44.85 -4.01 -4.79
C GLY A 290 -45.40 -4.17 -6.21
N LYS A 291 -46.03 -5.32 -6.47
CA LYS A 291 -46.84 -5.68 -7.65
C LYS A 291 -47.71 -4.50 -8.15
N PRO A 292 -47.88 -4.34 -9.48
CA PRO A 292 -48.55 -3.17 -10.05
C PRO A 292 -50.06 -3.26 -9.83
N ASP A 293 -50.63 -2.29 -9.11
CA ASP A 293 -52.02 -1.93 -9.30
C ASP A 293 -52.11 -0.62 -10.09
N SER A 294 -52.91 -0.72 -11.14
CA SER A 294 -53.21 0.29 -12.15
C SER A 294 -53.76 1.58 -11.54
N ASN A 295 -53.33 2.70 -12.12
CA ASN A 295 -53.88 4.07 -12.04
C ASN A 295 -53.15 5.05 -11.11
N THR A 296 -52.06 5.62 -11.61
CA THR A 296 -51.65 7.02 -11.29
C THR A 296 -50.82 7.57 -12.46
N PRO A 297 -50.95 8.85 -12.85
CA PRO A 297 -50.42 9.35 -14.12
C PRO A 297 -48.89 9.42 -14.10
N GLU A 298 -48.30 9.06 -15.25
CA GLU A 298 -46.87 9.13 -15.55
C GLU A 298 -46.29 10.54 -15.29
N PRO A 299 -45.20 10.69 -14.52
CA PRO A 299 -44.48 11.96 -14.47
C PRO A 299 -43.76 12.15 -15.80
N THR A 300 -44.10 13.23 -16.47
CA THR A 300 -43.56 13.66 -17.75
C THR A 300 -42.04 13.72 -17.70
N SER A 301 -41.37 12.96 -18.58
CA SER A 301 -39.95 13.06 -18.80
C SER A 301 -39.62 14.45 -19.38
N VAL A 302 -38.84 15.22 -18.63
CA VAL A 302 -38.20 16.42 -19.19
C VAL A 302 -36.87 15.96 -19.76
N ALA A 303 -36.84 15.73 -21.07
CA ALA A 303 -35.59 15.62 -21.81
C ALA A 303 -34.86 16.96 -21.72
N ASN A 304 -33.73 17.00 -21.02
CA ASN A 304 -32.74 18.06 -21.21
C ASN A 304 -31.78 17.59 -22.30
N ASP A 305 -32.01 18.07 -23.51
CA ASP A 305 -31.13 17.96 -24.68
C ASP A 305 -29.92 18.90 -24.52
N SER A 306 -29.03 18.56 -23.59
CA SER A 306 -27.71 19.19 -23.51
C SER A 306 -26.64 18.12 -23.64
N ASN A 307 -25.93 18.14 -24.78
CA ASN A 307 -24.77 17.29 -25.02
C ASN A 307 -23.79 17.39 -23.83
N PRO A 308 -23.30 16.27 -23.28
CA PRO A 308 -22.46 16.28 -22.10
C PRO A 308 -21.18 17.09 -22.29
N ILE A 309 -20.76 17.77 -21.23
CA ILE A 309 -19.57 18.64 -21.25
C ILE A 309 -18.33 17.80 -20.92
N ALA A 310 -17.24 18.03 -21.65
CA ALA A 310 -15.97 17.39 -21.37
C ALA A 310 -15.37 17.86 -20.02
N PRO A 311 -14.61 17.01 -19.31
CA PRO A 311 -14.00 17.41 -18.04
C PRO A 311 -13.04 18.59 -18.19
N SER A 312 -13.05 19.46 -17.18
CA SER A 312 -12.12 20.60 -17.06
C SER A 312 -11.22 20.43 -15.83
N SER A 313 -10.26 21.34 -15.65
CA SER A 313 -9.29 21.31 -14.53
C SER A 313 -8.52 19.98 -14.41
N ILE A 314 -8.22 19.36 -15.55
CA ILE A 314 -7.52 18.08 -15.56
C ILE A 314 -6.08 18.31 -15.07
N THR A 315 -5.60 17.40 -14.23
CA THR A 315 -4.22 17.34 -13.74
C THR A 315 -3.68 15.92 -13.88
N ALA A 316 -2.37 15.77 -14.10
CA ALA A 316 -1.69 14.48 -14.10
C ALA A 316 -0.44 14.57 -13.23
N SER A 317 -0.17 13.53 -12.43
CA SER A 317 0.98 13.51 -11.53
C SER A 317 2.29 13.51 -12.31
N GLN A 318 3.27 14.27 -11.82
CA GLN A 318 4.57 14.44 -12.44
C GLN A 318 5.66 14.02 -11.46
N GLY A 319 6.12 12.78 -11.59
CA GLY A 319 7.21 12.23 -10.78
C GLY A 319 6.82 11.89 -9.34
N SER A 320 5.52 11.86 -9.02
CA SER A 320 5.02 11.58 -7.67
C SER A 320 5.02 10.09 -7.34
N PHE A 321 4.87 9.21 -8.34
CA PHE A 321 4.79 7.75 -8.17
C PHE A 321 5.74 7.04 -9.11
N ILE A 322 6.44 6.00 -8.66
CA ILE A 322 7.49 5.31 -9.44
C ILE A 322 6.96 4.47 -10.61
N ASP A 323 5.70 4.08 -10.58
CA ASP A 323 5.10 3.07 -11.45
C ASP A 323 3.75 3.49 -12.05
N LYS A 324 3.26 4.70 -11.74
CA LYS A 324 1.98 5.18 -12.25
C LYS A 324 1.94 6.67 -12.51
N VAL A 325 0.95 7.09 -13.28
CA VAL A 325 0.50 8.48 -13.36
C VAL A 325 -0.92 8.56 -12.84
N LEU A 326 -1.14 9.34 -11.78
CA LEU A 326 -2.48 9.67 -11.28
C LEU A 326 -3.02 10.86 -12.05
N ILE A 327 -4.14 10.68 -12.75
CA ILE A 327 -4.88 11.73 -13.43
C ILE A 327 -6.10 12.11 -12.58
N ASN A 328 -6.35 13.39 -12.35
CA ASN A 328 -7.54 13.90 -11.66
C ASN A 328 -8.21 15.00 -12.48
N TRP A 329 -9.52 15.18 -12.30
CA TRP A 329 -10.31 16.24 -12.95
C TRP A 329 -11.45 16.69 -12.05
N GLU A 330 -12.19 17.72 -12.44
CA GLU A 330 -13.42 18.10 -11.74
C GLU A 330 -14.60 17.22 -12.18
N VAL A 331 -15.47 16.86 -11.22
CA VAL A 331 -16.68 16.07 -11.51
C VAL A 331 -17.61 16.86 -12.43
N VAL A 332 -18.00 16.25 -13.54
CA VAL A 332 -19.03 16.78 -14.45
C VAL A 332 -20.42 16.35 -13.95
N PRO A 333 -21.35 17.28 -13.69
CA PRO A 333 -22.72 16.94 -13.30
C PRO A 333 -23.41 16.05 -14.35
N GLY A 334 -24.07 14.99 -13.90
CA GLY A 334 -24.74 14.03 -14.79
C GLY A 334 -23.82 13.00 -15.46
N ALA A 335 -22.52 13.02 -15.15
CA ALA A 335 -21.59 11.99 -15.60
C ALA A 335 -21.87 10.65 -14.89
N VAL A 336 -22.03 9.58 -15.67
CA VAL A 336 -22.06 8.20 -15.17
C VAL A 336 -20.69 7.53 -15.24
N GLY A 337 -19.74 8.17 -15.91
CA GLY A 337 -18.35 7.78 -15.96
C GLY A 337 -17.53 8.68 -16.89
N TYR A 338 -16.27 8.32 -17.06
CA TYR A 338 -15.31 9.03 -17.89
C TYR A 338 -14.48 8.03 -18.68
N GLU A 339 -14.10 8.40 -19.89
CA GLU A 339 -13.15 7.65 -20.69
C GLU A 339 -11.81 8.38 -20.73
N ILE A 340 -10.74 7.67 -20.37
CA ILE A 340 -9.40 8.23 -20.28
C ILE A 340 -8.62 7.78 -21.50
N HIS A 341 -8.03 8.76 -22.17
CA HIS A 341 -7.18 8.56 -23.32
C HIS A 341 -5.77 9.03 -23.02
N ARG A 342 -4.81 8.28 -23.57
CA ARG A 342 -3.38 8.55 -23.45
C ARG A 342 -2.72 8.61 -24.80
N LYS A 343 -1.72 9.47 -24.92
CA LYS A 343 -0.77 9.52 -26.03
C LYS A 343 0.64 9.42 -25.47
N GLY A 344 1.39 8.39 -25.86
CA GLY A 344 2.76 8.19 -25.45
C GLY A 344 3.79 8.95 -26.31
N PRO A 345 5.08 8.91 -25.93
CA PRO A 345 6.15 9.49 -26.73
C PRO A 345 6.24 8.83 -28.10
N GLY A 346 6.04 9.61 -29.18
CA GLY A 346 6.09 9.13 -30.56
C GLY A 346 4.74 8.70 -31.15
N ASP A 347 3.69 8.64 -30.35
CA ASP A 347 2.34 8.33 -30.84
C ASP A 347 1.72 9.54 -31.57
N SER A 348 1.12 9.31 -32.73
CA SER A 348 0.44 10.35 -33.51
C SER A 348 -0.94 10.72 -32.94
N ASN A 349 -1.62 9.79 -32.25
CA ASN A 349 -3.01 9.93 -31.80
C ASN A 349 -3.21 9.47 -30.34
N PHE A 350 -4.28 9.94 -29.70
CA PHE A 350 -4.71 9.47 -28.39
C PHE A 350 -5.42 8.11 -28.50
N GLY A 351 -5.04 7.14 -27.67
CA GLY A 351 -5.70 5.86 -27.53
C GLY A 351 -6.43 5.76 -26.19
N LYS A 352 -7.60 5.10 -26.16
CA LYS A 352 -8.30 4.78 -24.92
C LYS A 352 -7.44 3.85 -24.06
N ILE A 353 -7.27 4.19 -22.78
CA ILE A 353 -6.54 3.36 -21.82
C ILE A 353 -7.41 2.85 -20.67
N GLY A 354 -8.58 3.44 -20.46
CA GLY A 354 -9.48 2.97 -19.42
C GLY A 354 -10.75 3.80 -19.27
N LEU A 355 -11.60 3.33 -18.37
CA LEU A 355 -12.79 4.03 -17.91
C LEU A 355 -12.63 4.33 -16.42
N SER A 356 -13.19 5.45 -15.95
CA SER A 356 -13.31 5.75 -14.53
C SER A 356 -14.74 6.14 -14.19
N GLY A 357 -15.28 5.57 -13.11
CA GLY A 357 -16.56 6.01 -12.54
C GLY A 357 -16.42 7.21 -11.59
N THR A 358 -15.20 7.70 -11.37
CA THR A 358 -14.89 8.82 -10.46
C THR A 358 -14.07 9.87 -11.19
N ASN A 359 -13.76 10.99 -10.54
CA ASN A 359 -12.97 12.07 -11.14
C ASN A 359 -11.44 11.86 -11.06
N SER A 360 -11.00 10.61 -10.98
CA SER A 360 -9.58 10.24 -10.98
C SER A 360 -9.32 8.91 -11.70
N PHE A 361 -8.10 8.70 -12.17
CA PHE A 361 -7.66 7.47 -12.84
C PHE A 361 -6.16 7.23 -12.61
N ASN A 362 -5.78 6.01 -12.27
CA ASN A 362 -4.37 5.60 -12.26
C ASN A 362 -4.02 4.97 -13.61
N ASP A 363 -3.08 5.59 -14.33
CA ASP A 363 -2.41 4.94 -15.44
C ASP A 363 -1.19 4.17 -14.91
N ASP A 364 -1.41 2.89 -14.61
CA ASP A 364 -0.37 1.95 -14.18
C ASP A 364 0.42 1.36 -15.38
N GLY A 365 0.04 1.71 -16.61
CA GLY A 365 0.69 1.24 -17.84
C GLY A 365 1.84 2.14 -18.31
N VAL A 366 2.39 2.97 -17.43
CA VAL A 366 3.44 3.95 -17.74
C VAL A 366 4.82 3.34 -17.52
N GLN A 367 5.78 3.78 -18.34
CA GLN A 367 7.18 3.42 -18.16
C GLN A 367 7.93 4.55 -17.42
N PRO A 368 8.93 4.20 -16.58
CA PRO A 368 9.82 5.19 -16.00
C PRO A 368 10.48 6.04 -17.08
N ASN A 369 10.68 7.33 -16.80
CA ASN A 369 11.36 8.30 -17.68
C ASN A 369 10.63 8.65 -18.99
N LEU A 370 9.38 8.23 -19.16
CA LEU A 370 8.55 8.63 -20.29
C LEU A 370 7.41 9.55 -19.82
N ALA A 371 7.19 10.62 -20.59
CA ALA A 371 6.07 11.53 -20.38
C ALA A 371 4.91 11.16 -21.28
N TYR A 372 3.72 11.10 -20.69
CA TYR A 372 2.48 10.76 -21.38
C TYR A 372 1.55 11.97 -21.35
N LYS A 373 0.76 12.12 -22.40
CA LYS A 373 -0.28 13.13 -22.52
C LYS A 373 -1.64 12.49 -22.32
N TYR A 374 -2.52 13.15 -21.57
CA TYR A 374 -3.85 12.64 -21.28
C TYR A 374 -4.95 13.61 -21.72
N LYS A 375 -6.06 13.00 -22.14
CA LYS A 375 -7.35 13.66 -22.39
C LYS A 375 -8.47 12.77 -21.86
N ILE A 376 -9.58 13.40 -21.50
CA ILE A 376 -10.70 12.72 -20.87
C ILE A 376 -11.99 13.19 -21.52
N LEU A 377 -12.94 12.29 -21.72
CA LEU A 377 -14.31 12.64 -22.08
C LEU A 377 -15.29 12.10 -21.03
N THR A 378 -16.45 12.73 -20.94
CA THR A 378 -17.53 12.38 -20.03
C THR A 378 -18.49 11.40 -20.70
N LEU A 379 -18.94 10.39 -19.96
CA LEU A 379 -20.00 9.47 -20.35
C LEU A 379 -21.26 9.79 -19.55
N THR A 380 -22.42 9.75 -20.21
CA THR A 380 -23.76 9.84 -19.60
C THR A 380 -24.57 8.59 -19.95
N ASP A 381 -25.78 8.47 -19.41
CA ASP A 381 -26.69 7.35 -19.71
C ASP A 381 -27.05 7.22 -21.20
N SER A 382 -26.94 8.30 -21.98
CA SER A 382 -27.41 8.36 -23.37
C SER A 382 -26.37 8.79 -24.40
N SER A 383 -25.25 9.41 -23.98
CA SER A 383 -24.25 9.97 -24.89
C SER A 383 -22.88 10.18 -24.24
N ALA A 384 -21.88 10.55 -25.05
CA ALA A 384 -20.53 10.89 -24.62
C ALA A 384 -20.16 12.31 -25.09
N SER A 385 -19.33 13.01 -24.31
CA SER A 385 -18.81 14.33 -24.68
C SER A 385 -17.67 14.21 -25.69
N ASP A 386 -17.25 15.35 -26.24
CA ASP A 386 -15.92 15.46 -26.86
C ASP A 386 -14.80 15.22 -25.83
N LEU A 387 -13.59 14.96 -26.32
CA LEU A 387 -12.39 14.98 -25.47
C LEU A 387 -12.14 16.37 -24.91
N SER A 388 -11.64 16.40 -23.68
CA SER A 388 -11.25 17.61 -22.97
C SER A 388 -10.37 18.55 -23.79
N GLN A 389 -10.59 19.84 -23.57
CA GLN A 389 -9.77 20.90 -24.14
C GLN A 389 -8.37 20.89 -23.50
N GLY A 390 -7.33 21.07 -24.32
CA GLY A 390 -5.93 20.96 -23.88
C GLY A 390 -5.44 19.51 -23.65
N GLU A 391 -4.15 19.37 -23.35
CA GLU A 391 -3.51 18.10 -23.01
C GLU A 391 -2.79 18.26 -21.67
N VAL A 392 -2.94 17.31 -20.75
CA VAL A 392 -2.17 17.30 -19.50
C VAL A 392 -1.02 16.31 -19.60
N ILE A 393 0.14 16.66 -19.05
CA ILE A 393 1.34 15.83 -19.10
C ILE A 393 1.58 15.20 -17.73
N GLY A 394 1.76 13.88 -17.69
CA GLY A 394 2.15 13.14 -16.49
C GLY A 394 3.31 12.18 -16.78
N PHE A 395 4.09 11.89 -15.75
CA PHE A 395 5.19 10.92 -15.81
C PHE A 395 5.41 10.25 -14.45
N ALA A 396 5.84 9.00 -14.47
CA ALA A 396 6.28 8.29 -13.27
C ALA A 396 7.62 8.85 -12.77
N LYS A 397 7.89 8.69 -11.47
CA LYS A 397 9.10 9.11 -10.78
C LYS A 397 10.31 8.45 -11.45
N THR A 398 11.15 9.28 -12.03
CA THR A 398 12.48 8.88 -12.44
C THR A 398 13.27 8.47 -11.20
N GLU A 399 13.64 7.20 -11.09
CA GLU A 399 14.75 6.85 -10.20
C GLU A 399 15.99 7.55 -10.74
N GLU A 400 16.44 8.58 -10.02
CA GLU A 400 17.74 9.16 -10.31
C GLU A 400 18.82 8.14 -9.93
N LEU A 401 19.45 7.55 -10.95
CA LEU A 401 20.63 6.72 -10.77
C LEU A 401 21.68 7.53 -10.00
N LYS A 402 21.96 7.11 -8.76
CA LYS A 402 23.03 7.72 -7.96
C LYS A 402 24.37 7.45 -8.65
N PRO A 403 25.28 8.43 -8.73
CA PRO A 403 26.63 8.19 -9.18
C PRO A 403 27.28 7.06 -8.36
N PRO A 404 28.07 6.17 -8.98
CA PRO A 404 28.80 5.14 -8.25
C PRO A 404 29.66 5.71 -7.12
N PRO A 405 29.91 4.94 -6.04
CA PRO A 405 30.82 5.35 -4.99
C PRO A 405 32.24 5.55 -5.53
N LYS A 406 33.03 6.35 -4.80
CA LYS A 406 34.44 6.62 -5.11
C LYS A 406 35.23 5.31 -5.22
N VAL A 407 36.04 5.19 -6.28
CA VAL A 407 36.91 4.02 -6.48
C VAL A 407 38.07 4.06 -5.48
N LEU A 408 38.32 2.93 -4.82
CA LEU A 408 39.34 2.79 -3.78
C LEU A 408 40.53 1.96 -4.27
N GLY A 409 41.67 2.11 -3.58
CA GLY A 409 42.84 1.25 -3.77
C GLY A 409 43.55 1.37 -5.12
N VAL A 410 43.40 2.50 -5.84
CA VAL A 410 44.09 2.70 -7.13
C VAL A 410 45.60 2.69 -6.94
N LYS A 411 46.28 1.82 -7.69
CA LYS A 411 47.73 1.69 -7.74
C LYS A 411 48.20 1.73 -9.18
N ALA A 412 49.36 2.35 -9.41
CA ALA A 412 50.02 2.41 -10.71
C ALA A 412 51.44 1.83 -10.60
N THR A 413 51.90 1.13 -11.64
CA THR A 413 53.26 0.59 -11.66
C THR A 413 54.32 1.70 -11.73
N GLN A 414 55.43 1.49 -11.02
CA GLN A 414 56.51 2.46 -10.88
C GLN A 414 57.84 1.83 -11.32
N GLY A 415 58.32 2.19 -12.51
CA GLY A 415 59.61 1.75 -13.04
C GLY A 415 59.66 0.28 -13.49
N GLN A 416 58.52 -0.42 -13.56
CA GLN A 416 58.47 -1.85 -13.88
C GLN A 416 58.59 -2.14 -15.38
N TYR A 417 58.08 -1.23 -16.23
CA TYR A 417 58.05 -1.40 -17.68
C TYR A 417 58.61 -0.15 -18.37
N ASP A 418 59.31 -0.32 -19.49
CA ASP A 418 59.93 0.77 -20.24
C ASP A 418 58.95 1.54 -21.17
N ASN A 419 57.76 0.97 -21.41
CA ASN A 419 56.83 1.44 -22.43
C ASN A 419 55.37 1.57 -21.97
N LYS A 420 55.04 1.25 -20.71
CA LYS A 420 53.67 1.31 -20.20
C LYS A 420 53.61 1.58 -18.71
N VAL A 421 52.44 2.01 -18.25
CA VAL A 421 52.03 2.03 -16.84
C VAL A 421 50.78 1.17 -16.71
N GLU A 422 50.79 0.19 -15.81
CA GLU A 422 49.61 -0.60 -15.48
C GLU A 422 48.95 -0.06 -14.21
N LEU A 423 47.63 -0.01 -14.23
CA LEU A 423 46.78 0.46 -13.15
C LEU A 423 45.90 -0.69 -12.67
N VAL A 424 45.77 -0.85 -11.36
CA VAL A 424 44.85 -1.79 -10.71
C VAL A 424 44.15 -1.12 -9.54
N TRP A 425 42.92 -1.54 -9.24
CA TRP A 425 42.13 -0.99 -8.14
C TRP A 425 41.17 -2.02 -7.54
N GLU A 426 40.54 -1.64 -6.42
CA GLU A 426 39.54 -2.48 -5.77
C GLU A 426 38.22 -2.48 -6.57
N PRO A 427 37.58 -3.64 -6.79
CA PRO A 427 36.31 -3.70 -7.51
C PRO A 427 35.21 -2.96 -6.73
N GLY A 428 34.46 -2.10 -7.42
CA GLY A 428 33.28 -1.43 -6.85
C GLY A 428 31.99 -2.21 -7.10
N ASP A 429 31.13 -2.30 -6.09
CA ASP A 429 29.91 -3.13 -6.11
C ASP A 429 28.80 -2.62 -7.06
N ALA A 430 28.92 -1.39 -7.56
CA ALA A 430 27.87 -0.70 -8.33
C ALA A 430 28.33 -0.18 -9.70
N SER A 431 29.50 -0.56 -10.21
CA SER A 431 30.03 -0.05 -11.49
C SER A 431 29.76 -0.97 -12.68
N SER A 432 29.30 -0.40 -13.80
CA SER A 432 29.26 -1.10 -15.10
C SER A 432 30.53 -0.91 -15.94
N GLU A 433 31.29 0.15 -15.67
CA GLU A 433 32.52 0.55 -16.36
C GLU A 433 33.33 1.48 -15.45
N TYR A 434 34.62 1.65 -15.72
CA TYR A 434 35.51 2.65 -15.13
C TYR A 434 36.04 3.60 -16.21
N GLN A 435 36.12 4.89 -15.90
CA GLN A 435 36.81 5.91 -16.69
C GLN A 435 38.17 6.22 -16.07
N ILE A 436 39.22 6.15 -16.87
CA ILE A 436 40.58 6.44 -16.44
C ILE A 436 40.95 7.83 -16.95
N PHE A 437 41.50 8.63 -16.05
CA PHE A 437 42.02 9.96 -16.35
C PHE A 437 43.50 10.07 -16.01
N LYS A 438 44.20 10.88 -16.80
CA LYS A 438 45.60 11.25 -16.58
C LYS A 438 45.72 12.75 -16.42
N TRP A 439 46.58 13.20 -15.50
CA TRP A 439 46.84 14.61 -15.28
C TRP A 439 47.55 15.23 -16.48
N ASN A 440 46.91 16.22 -17.11
CA ASN A 440 47.49 17.00 -18.18
C ASN A 440 48.14 18.27 -17.59
N LYS A 441 49.49 18.29 -17.57
CA LYS A 441 50.27 19.41 -17.00
C LYS A 441 50.02 20.74 -17.72
N THR A 442 49.85 20.71 -19.05
CA THR A 442 49.63 21.91 -19.86
C THR A 442 48.26 22.52 -19.61
N GLN A 443 47.21 21.68 -19.57
CA GLN A 443 45.83 22.12 -19.35
C GLN A 443 45.46 22.26 -17.87
N LYS A 444 46.37 21.87 -16.95
CA LYS A 444 46.17 21.86 -15.49
C LYS A 444 44.87 21.18 -15.07
N ARG A 445 44.53 20.05 -15.70
CA ARG A 445 43.33 19.26 -15.42
C ARG A 445 43.54 17.79 -15.72
N TYR A 446 42.70 16.92 -15.16
CA TYR A 446 42.62 15.53 -15.55
C TYR A 446 41.89 15.38 -16.88
N SER A 447 42.50 14.65 -17.82
CA SER A 447 41.92 14.34 -19.13
C SER A 447 41.66 12.84 -19.25
N PRO A 448 40.53 12.42 -19.84
CA PRO A 448 40.23 11.00 -20.02
C PRO A 448 41.22 10.37 -21.02
N ILE A 449 41.71 9.17 -20.70
CA ILE A 449 42.63 8.42 -21.56
C ILE A 449 42.07 7.06 -22.02
N GLY A 450 41.02 6.57 -21.36
CA GLY A 450 40.33 5.35 -21.77
C GLY A 450 39.31 4.87 -20.74
N THR A 451 38.65 3.76 -21.04
CA THR A 451 37.73 3.08 -20.12
C THR A 451 38.14 1.63 -19.88
N SER A 452 37.62 1.02 -18.82
CA SER A 452 37.80 -0.40 -18.53
C SER A 452 36.53 -1.00 -17.93
N LYS A 453 36.21 -2.25 -18.29
CA LYS A 453 35.10 -3.02 -17.69
C LYS A 453 35.54 -3.93 -16.54
N ILE A 454 36.84 -4.02 -16.32
CA ILE A 454 37.46 -4.78 -15.24
C ILE A 454 38.26 -3.81 -14.37
N ASN A 455 38.72 -4.27 -13.21
CA ASN A 455 39.42 -3.44 -12.22
C ASN A 455 40.92 -3.22 -12.53
N SER A 456 41.24 -3.09 -13.82
CA SER A 456 42.60 -2.82 -14.31
C SER A 456 42.60 -2.05 -15.62
N TYR A 457 43.67 -1.30 -15.90
CA TYR A 457 43.89 -0.59 -17.17
C TYR A 457 45.39 -0.49 -17.50
N VAL A 458 45.73 -0.49 -18.78
CA VAL A 458 47.13 -0.36 -19.23
C VAL A 458 47.27 0.91 -20.07
N ASP A 459 48.05 1.88 -19.59
CA ASP A 459 48.44 3.06 -20.37
C ASP A 459 49.73 2.76 -21.14
N THR A 460 49.60 2.43 -22.43
CA THR A 460 50.72 2.24 -23.37
C THR A 460 51.22 3.56 -23.97
N SER A 461 50.55 4.68 -23.67
CA SER A 461 50.95 6.04 -24.05
C SER A 461 51.76 6.75 -22.96
N ALA A 462 52.08 6.04 -21.88
CA ALA A 462 52.81 6.58 -20.74
C ALA A 462 54.16 7.15 -21.15
N ALA A 463 54.53 8.27 -20.55
CA ALA A 463 55.79 8.95 -20.83
C ALA A 463 57.00 8.05 -20.48
N LYS A 464 57.95 7.95 -21.41
CA LYS A 464 59.17 7.13 -21.25
C LYS A 464 60.19 7.79 -20.32
N LYS A 465 61.18 7.01 -19.87
CA LYS A 465 62.36 7.47 -19.11
C LYS A 465 62.03 8.05 -17.73
N GLY A 466 61.19 7.37 -16.95
CA GLY A 466 60.98 7.72 -15.53
C GLY A 466 60.12 8.96 -15.28
N ILE A 467 59.47 9.51 -16.30
CA ILE A 467 58.60 10.68 -16.13
C ILE A 467 57.37 10.28 -15.32
N VAL A 468 57.18 10.94 -14.17
CA VAL A 468 56.04 10.72 -13.28
C VAL A 468 54.76 11.27 -13.91
N GLU A 469 53.78 10.39 -14.00
CA GLU A 469 52.40 10.66 -14.41
C GLU A 469 51.44 10.36 -13.26
N ILE A 470 50.31 11.07 -13.24
CA ILE A 470 49.33 11.01 -12.15
C ILE A 470 47.99 10.59 -12.75
N TYR A 471 47.35 9.61 -12.13
CA TYR A 471 46.13 8.97 -12.60
C TYR A 471 45.03 9.03 -11.55
N VAL A 472 43.78 9.14 -12.00
CA VAL A 472 42.59 8.92 -11.18
C VAL A 472 41.59 8.06 -11.95
N VAL A 473 40.76 7.32 -11.23
CA VAL A 473 39.76 6.42 -11.80
C VAL A 473 38.39 6.76 -11.23
N SER A 474 37.38 6.87 -12.09
CA SER A 474 35.98 7.04 -11.69
C SER A 474 35.15 5.85 -12.15
N ALA A 475 34.26 5.34 -11.31
CA ALA A 475 33.28 4.33 -11.71
C ALA A 475 32.11 4.98 -12.48
N LYS A 476 31.51 4.23 -13.41
CA LYS A 476 30.36 4.65 -14.24
C LYS A 476 29.23 3.64 -14.16
N LEU A 477 28.01 4.14 -13.99
CA LEU A 477 26.77 3.37 -14.03
C LEU A 477 25.68 4.18 -14.71
N GLY A 478 25.05 3.61 -15.74
CA GLY A 478 23.88 4.21 -16.42
C GLY A 478 24.07 5.66 -16.86
N GLY A 479 25.26 6.01 -17.37
CA GLY A 479 25.59 7.37 -17.85
C GLY A 479 26.04 8.36 -16.77
N LYS A 480 25.99 7.99 -15.48
CA LYS A 480 26.50 8.79 -14.37
C LYS A 480 27.94 8.37 -14.04
N THR A 481 28.78 9.35 -13.70
CA THR A 481 30.19 9.15 -13.33
C THR A 481 30.36 9.47 -11.84
N GLY A 482 30.89 8.54 -11.08
CA GLY A 482 31.20 8.69 -9.65
C GLY A 482 32.40 9.59 -9.41
N GLU A 483 32.61 9.97 -8.15
CA GLU A 483 33.76 10.78 -7.76
C GLU A 483 35.09 10.10 -8.16
N PRO A 484 36.09 10.85 -8.65
CA PRO A 484 37.41 10.31 -8.91
C PRO A 484 38.05 9.72 -7.66
N SER A 485 38.79 8.62 -7.84
CA SER A 485 39.64 8.03 -6.81
C SER A 485 40.66 9.02 -6.25
N ASP A 486 41.31 8.63 -5.16
CA ASP A 486 42.58 9.26 -4.81
C ASP A 486 43.61 9.06 -5.92
N ALA A 487 44.50 10.03 -6.08
CA ALA A 487 45.47 10.05 -7.16
C ALA A 487 46.57 9.01 -6.95
N ALA A 488 46.86 8.23 -8.00
CA ALA A 488 47.97 7.29 -8.05
C ALA A 488 49.07 7.83 -8.97
N SER A 489 50.34 7.62 -8.59
CA SER A 489 51.49 8.00 -9.42
C SER A 489 52.17 6.78 -10.02
N GLY A 490 52.48 6.86 -11.32
CA GLY A 490 53.17 5.82 -12.07
C GLY A 490 54.22 6.42 -13.01
N PHE A 491 55.23 5.61 -13.36
CA PHE A 491 56.28 6.01 -14.29
C PHE A 491 56.89 4.78 -14.96
N THR A 492 57.43 4.96 -16.17
CA THR A 492 58.16 3.92 -16.90
C THR A 492 59.58 3.75 -16.38
N PHE A 493 60.21 2.61 -16.66
CA PHE A 493 61.61 2.33 -16.34
C PHE A 493 62.53 3.40 -16.92
N GLN A 494 63.50 3.85 -16.11
CA GLN A 494 64.57 4.75 -16.52
C GLN A 494 65.89 3.98 -16.47
N PRO A 495 66.55 3.74 -17.62
CA PRO A 495 67.90 3.23 -17.63
C PRO A 495 68.83 4.19 -16.87
N LYS A 496 69.68 3.63 -16.02
CA LYS A 496 70.68 4.39 -15.25
C LYS A 496 71.70 5.05 -16.16
#